data_AF-A0A8J7XRV4-F1
#
_entry.id   AF-A0A8J7XRV4-F1
#
_cell.length_a   1.000
_cell.length_b   1.000
_cell.length_c   1.000
_cell.angle_alpha   90.00
_cell.angle_beta   90.00
_cell.angle_gamma   90.00
#
_symmetry.space_group_name_H-M   'P 1'
#
loop_
_entity.id
_entity.type
_entity.pdbx_description
1 polymer ?
#
loop_
_entity_poly.entity_id
_entity_poly.type
_entity_poly.pdbx_seq_one_letter_code
_entity_poly.pdbx_strand_id
1 'polypeptide(L)' 'MTSYDYKVIIEPDETGGYVITCPSLQGCYSQGETIEEALENIKEAILLCIEDLEAEGEEIPDPSKSLIATVMVDV' A
#
# COMPACT_ATOMS: atom_id res chain seq x y z
N MET A 1 -5.04 -0.20 20.79
CA MET A 1 -5.03 0.24 19.38
C MET A 1 -3.60 0.13 18.91
N THR A 2 -3.27 -0.88 18.11
CA THR A 2 -1.96 -0.99 17.50
C THR A 2 -1.97 -0.09 16.26
N SER A 3 -0.90 0.68 16.04
CA SER A 3 -0.76 1.56 14.87
C SER A 3 0.38 1.05 14.01
N TYR A 4 0.16 0.98 12.70
CA TYR A 4 1.14 0.53 11.72
C TYR A 4 1.40 1.63 10.70
N ASP A 5 2.67 1.95 10.45
CA ASP A 5 3.07 2.92 9.43
C ASP A 5 3.48 2.18 8.16
N TYR A 6 2.53 1.95 7.25
CA TYR A 6 2.78 1.33 5.96
C TYR A 6 3.34 2.32 4.94
N LYS A 7 4.37 1.88 4.21
CA LYS A 7 4.90 2.63 3.06
C LYS A 7 4.04 2.36 1.84
N VAL A 8 3.77 3.39 1.06
CA VAL A 8 3.00 3.31 -0.18
C VAL A 8 3.76 3.94 -1.34
N ILE A 9 3.52 3.44 -2.55
CA ILE A 9 4.04 3.97 -3.80
C ILE A 9 2.86 4.54 -4.58
N ILE A 10 2.99 5.76 -5.10
CA ILE A 10 1.94 6.45 -5.86
C ILE A 10 2.45 6.71 -7.27
N GLU A 11 1.65 6.34 -8.26
CA GLU A 11 1.95 6.46 -9.68
C GLU A 11 0.77 7.14 -10.39
N PRO A 12 0.99 8.12 -11.28
CA PRO A 12 -0.08 8.65 -12.12
C PRO A 12 -0.65 7.55 -13.03
N ASP A 13 -1.97 7.50 -13.18
CA ASP A 13 -2.63 6.57 -14.10
C ASP A 13 -2.68 7.14 -15.53
N GLU A 14 -2.61 6.26 -16.54
CA GLU A 14 -2.64 6.64 -17.96
C GLU A 14 -3.93 7.36 -18.37
N THR A 15 -5.04 7.09 -17.67
CA THR A 15 -6.35 7.67 -17.95
C THR A 15 -6.68 8.91 -17.09
N GLY A 16 -5.76 9.29 -16.21
CA GLY A 16 -5.95 10.34 -15.20
C GLY A 16 -6.14 9.76 -13.80
N GLY A 17 -5.84 10.57 -12.78
CA GLY A 17 -5.82 10.11 -11.39
C GLY A 17 -4.50 9.42 -11.01
N TYR A 18 -4.55 8.62 -9.95
CA TYR A 18 -3.40 7.98 -9.31
C TYR A 18 -3.71 6.55 -8.91
N VAL A 19 -2.79 5.64 -9.21
CA VAL A 19 -2.72 4.30 -8.64
C VAL A 19 -1.80 4.35 -7.41
N ILE A 20 -2.17 3.64 -6.36
CA ILE A 20 -1.43 3.58 -5.12
C ILE A 20 -1.30 2.14 -4.64
N THR A 21 -0.12 1.78 -4.15
CA THR A 21 0.22 0.40 -3.79
C THR A 21 0.93 0.34 -2.45
N CYS A 22 0.70 -0.72 -1.66
CA CYS A 22 1.44 -0.98 -0.43
C CYS A 22 2.38 -2.19 -0.62
N PRO A 23 3.70 -1.98 -0.83
CA PRO A 23 4.61 -3.08 -1.15
C PRO A 23 4.75 -4.15 -0.05
N SER A 24 4.52 -3.78 1.21
CA SER A 24 4.59 -4.73 2.34
C SER A 24 3.37 -5.64 2.43
N LEU A 25 2.27 -5.30 1.76
CA LEU A 25 1.06 -6.10 1.67
C LEU A 25 0.85 -6.51 0.21
N GLN A 26 1.38 -7.68 -0.15
CA GLN A 26 1.30 -8.19 -1.52
C GLN A 26 -0.16 -8.22 -1.98
N GLY A 27 -0.47 -7.61 -3.13
CA GLY A 27 -1.85 -7.56 -3.62
C GLY A 27 -2.64 -6.33 -3.16
N CYS A 28 -2.10 -5.48 -2.27
CA CYS A 28 -2.79 -4.30 -1.79
C CYS A 28 -2.58 -3.11 -2.74
N TYR A 29 -3.57 -2.90 -3.60
CA TYR A 29 -3.67 -1.81 -4.57
C TYR A 29 -4.94 -1.01 -4.33
N SER A 30 -4.89 0.27 -4.64
CA SER A 30 -6.05 1.14 -4.71
C SER A 30 -5.82 2.25 -5.74
N GLN A 31 -6.80 3.13 -5.92
CA GLN A 31 -6.71 4.26 -6.85
C GLN A 31 -7.56 5.43 -6.36
N GLY A 32 -7.34 6.61 -6.92
CA GLY A 32 -8.18 7.80 -6.71
C GLY A 32 -7.94 8.85 -7.78
N GLU A 33 -8.90 9.76 -7.98
CA GLU A 33 -8.78 10.88 -8.92
C GLU A 33 -7.76 11.92 -8.41
N THR A 34 -7.57 11.99 -7.09
CA THR A 34 -6.55 12.82 -6.43
C THR A 34 -5.61 11.98 -5.57
N ILE A 35 -4.47 12.55 -5.20
CA ILE A 35 -3.52 11.91 -4.29
C ILE A 35 -4.18 11.67 -2.92
N GLU A 36 -4.96 12.64 -2.45
CA GLU A 36 -5.68 12.55 -1.18
C GLU A 36 -6.69 11.40 -1.20
N GLU A 37 -7.48 11.27 -2.27
CA GLU A 37 -8.45 10.19 -2.43
C GLU A 37 -7.75 8.82 -2.49
N ALA A 38 -6.67 8.71 -3.28
CA ALA A 38 -5.89 7.47 -3.35
C ALA A 38 -5.35 7.08 -1.96
N LEU A 39 -4.86 8.05 -1.18
CA LEU A 39 -4.39 7.84 0.19
C LEU A 39 -5.51 7.44 1.17
N GLU A 40 -6.73 7.93 0.99
CA GLU A 40 -7.88 7.48 1.78
C GLU A 40 -8.27 6.05 1.40
N ASN A 41 -8.40 5.77 0.11
CA ASN A 41 -8.81 4.46 -0.39
C ASN A 41 -7.78 3.35 -0.05
N ILE A 42 -6.47 3.64 -0.08
CA ILE A 42 -5.47 2.62 0.30
C ILE A 42 -5.50 2.33 1.81
N LYS A 43 -5.88 3.29 2.67
CA LYS A 43 -5.99 3.04 4.11
C LYS A 43 -7.11 2.05 4.40
N GLU A 44 -8.23 2.17 3.71
CA GLU A 44 -9.34 1.22 3.81
C GLU A 44 -8.92 -0.17 3.33
N ALA A 45 -8.23 -0.25 2.18
CA ALA A 45 -7.72 -1.52 1.65
C ALA A 45 -6.70 -2.19 2.59
N ILE A 46 -5.80 -1.42 3.21
CA ILE A 46 -4.84 -1.92 4.21
C ILE A 46 -5.58 -2.45 5.44
N LEU A 47 -6.60 -1.74 5.93
CA LEU A 47 -7.38 -2.17 7.08
C LEU A 47 -8.09 -3.51 6.79
N LEU A 48 -8.75 -3.63 5.64
CA LEU A 48 -9.40 -4.87 5.22
C LEU A 48 -8.40 -6.04 5.12
N CYS A 49 -7.22 -5.80 4.56
CA CYS A 49 -6.16 -6.81 4.48
C CYS A 49 -5.71 -7.29 5.87
N ILE A 50 -5.58 -6.39 6.83
CA ILE A 50 -5.26 -6.74 8.22
C ILE A 50 -6.39 -7.56 8.86
N GLU A 51 -7.64 -7.15 8.67
CA GLU A 51 -8.81 -7.87 9.19
C GLU A 51 -8.89 -9.30 8.63
N ASP A 52 -8.61 -9.49 7.34
CA ASP A 52 -8.56 -10.81 6.70
C ASP A 52 -7.42 -11.68 7.27
N LEU A 53 -6.21 -11.14 7.40
CA LEU A 53 -5.07 -11.86 7.99
C LEU A 53 -5.36 -12.28 9.43
N GLU A 54 -5.98 -11.41 10.24
CA GLU A 54 -6.39 -11.73 11.61
C GLU A 54 -7.46 -12.83 11.64
N ALA A 55 -8.42 -12.81 10.70
CA ALA A 55 -9.47 -13.83 10.61
C ALA A 55 -8.92 -15.21 10.22
N GLU A 56 -7.88 -15.26 9.39
CA GLU A 56 -7.20 -16.49 8.97
C GLU A 56 -6.14 -16.95 9.98
N GLY A 57 -5.83 -16.13 11.00
CA GLY A 57 -4.81 -16.42 12.00
C GLY A 57 -3.39 -16.33 11.46
N GLU A 58 -3.20 -15.56 10.38
CA GLU A 58 -1.91 -15.29 9.77
C GLU A 58 -1.17 -14.15 10.50
N GLU A 59 0.16 -14.09 10.32
CA GLU A 59 0.97 -13.01 10.89
C GLU A 59 0.83 -11.74 10.04
N ILE A 60 0.48 -10.62 10.67
CA ILE A 60 0.47 -9.31 10.01
C ILE A 60 1.91 -8.92 9.63
N PRO A 61 2.20 -8.65 8.35
CA PRO A 61 3.54 -8.25 7.93
C PRO A 61 4.02 -6.98 8.64
N ASP A 62 5.20 -7.04 9.25
CA ASP A 62 5.80 -5.88 9.91
C ASP A 62 6.25 -4.83 8.87
N PRO A 63 5.60 -3.65 8.81
CA PRO A 63 5.91 -2.65 7.80
C PRO A 63 7.30 -2.04 7.96
N SER A 64 7.93 -2.16 9.14
CA SER A 64 9.26 -1.62 9.41
C SER A 64 10.40 -2.41 8.76
N LYS A 65 10.14 -3.68 8.38
CA LYS A 65 11.14 -4.57 7.78
C LYS A 65 11.40 -4.30 6.29
N SER A 66 10.60 -3.45 5.65
CA SER A 66 10.72 -3.12 4.23
C SER A 66 11.40 -1.77 4.01
N LEU A 67 12.44 -1.74 3.18
CA LEU A 67 13.08 -0.51 2.71
C LEU A 67 12.69 -0.26 1.26
N ILE A 68 12.19 0.95 0.98
CA ILE A 68 11.95 1.41 -0.39
C ILE A 68 13.24 2.06 -0.87
N ALA A 69 13.80 1.56 -1.96
CA ALA A 69 15.05 2.04 -2.55
C ALA A 69 14.91 2.11 -4.07
N THR A 70 15.65 3.03 -4.68
CA THR A 70 15.78 3.14 -6.14
C THR A 70 17.14 2.60 -6.56
N VAL A 71 17.18 1.79 -7.62
CA VAL A 71 18.43 1.29 -8.22
C VAL A 71 18.57 1.87 -9.62
N MET A 72 19.71 2.49 -9.89
CA MET A 72 20.05 3.00 -11.23
C MET A 72 20.50 1.83 -12.11
N VAL A 73 19.96 1.75 -13.32
CA VAL A 73 20.34 0.75 -14.32
C VAL A 73 20.66 1.47 -15.62
N ASP A 74 21.88 1.26 -16.13
CA ASP A 74 22.31 1.75 -17.44
C ASP A 74 21.96 0.70 -18.51
N VAL A 75 21.31 1.12 -19.60
CA VAL A 75 20.94 0.28 -20.76
C VAL A 75 21.71 0.67 -22.01
#